data_AF-A0A1S2WUN4-F1
#
_entry.id   AF-A0A1S2WUN4-F1
#
_cell.length_a   1.000
_cell.length_b   1.000
_cell.length_c   1.000
_cell.angle_alpha   90.00
_cell.angle_beta   90.00
_cell.angle_gamma   90.00
#
_symmetry.space_group_name_H-M   'P 1'
#
loop_
_entity.id
_entity.type
_entity.pdbx_description
1 polymer ?
#
loop_
_entity_poly.entity_id
_entity_poly.type
_entity_poly.pdbx_seq_one_letter_code
_entity_poly.pdbx_strand_id
1 'polypeptide(L)'
;MSHRQYLFLSECLEELNTELTKLGQSLAIMLGDAVEIFEQLIQKYNIKNVWSHQETWNDWTYQRDIKLEKFFKQNNIVWHQPYQNGVVRCLADRDNWALLWHQRMSEKIIRAPTKLKFICENQIKIPTAESLGLEYDNCYKRQKGGRIRALRILDSFLYQRGCGYTKEMSSPVTAFKSCSRLSPYIAFGVISLKEIYQKATQREREIKESRVKNKTKWLSAMRSFLSRLR
;
A
#
# COMPACT_ATOMS: atom_id res chain seq x y z
N MET A 1 0.02 -16.29 5.22
CA MET A 1 1.03 -15.55 4.40
C MET A 1 2.13 -16.54 4.04
N SER A 2 2.66 -16.53 2.83
CA SER A 2 3.77 -17.42 2.43
C SER A 2 5.15 -16.76 2.60
N HIS A 3 6.22 -17.55 2.55
CA HIS A 3 7.60 -17.06 2.63
C HIS A 3 7.91 -15.95 1.62
N ARG A 4 7.59 -16.11 0.31
CA ARG A 4 7.85 -15.04 -0.68
C ARG A 4 7.08 -13.75 -0.43
N GLN A 5 5.87 -13.84 0.13
CA GLN A 5 5.05 -12.67 0.47
C GLN A 5 5.65 -11.95 1.67
N TYR A 6 6.13 -12.71 2.66
CA TYR A 6 6.80 -12.15 3.82
C TYR A 6 8.11 -11.46 3.45
N LEU A 7 8.96 -12.09 2.61
CA LEU A 7 10.18 -11.42 2.16
C LEU A 7 9.92 -10.11 1.40
N PHE A 8 8.83 -10.04 0.62
CA PHE A 8 8.41 -8.78 -0.01
C PHE A 8 8.03 -7.74 1.06
N LEU A 9 7.27 -8.12 2.08
CA LEU A 9 6.90 -7.24 3.19
C LEU A 9 8.13 -6.77 3.96
N SER A 10 9.06 -7.67 4.32
CA SER A 10 10.29 -7.32 5.04
C SER A 10 11.11 -6.29 4.27
N GLU A 11 11.30 -6.46 2.96
CA GLU A 11 11.98 -5.46 2.11
C GLU A 11 11.25 -4.10 2.10
N CYS A 12 9.91 -4.08 2.17
CA CYS A 12 9.16 -2.84 2.29
C CYS A 12 9.37 -2.17 3.66
N LEU A 13 9.38 -2.96 4.74
CA LEU A 13 9.58 -2.47 6.10
C LEU A 13 11.01 -1.96 6.32
N GLU A 14 12.01 -2.59 5.70
CA GLU A 14 13.40 -2.14 5.72
C GLU A 14 13.56 -0.77 5.04
N GLU A 15 12.95 -0.58 3.87
CA GLU A 15 12.94 0.71 3.18
C GLU A 15 12.18 1.76 4.01
N LEU A 16 11.02 1.42 4.56
CA LEU A 16 10.26 2.31 5.43
C LEU A 16 11.06 2.73 6.67
N ASN A 17 11.71 1.78 7.34
CA ASN A 17 12.57 2.05 8.50
C ASN A 17 13.73 2.99 8.13
N THR A 18 14.36 2.78 6.97
CA THR A 18 15.43 3.65 6.46
C THR A 18 14.91 5.08 6.27
N GLU A 19 13.75 5.24 5.63
CA GLU A 19 13.18 6.57 5.39
C GLU A 19 12.74 7.25 6.69
N LEU A 20 12.10 6.54 7.62
CA LEU A 20 11.70 7.11 8.92
C LEU A 20 12.93 7.49 9.77
N THR A 21 13.98 6.68 9.76
CA THR A 21 15.24 6.97 10.48
C THR A 21 15.86 8.26 9.99
N LYS A 22 15.88 8.51 8.67
CA LYS A 22 16.35 9.79 8.08
C LYS A 22 15.53 10.99 8.55
N LEU A 23 14.24 10.79 8.84
CA LEU A 23 13.37 11.85 9.37
C LEU A 23 13.59 12.09 10.88
N GLY A 24 14.25 11.18 11.60
CA GLY A 24 14.65 11.36 13.00
C GLY A 24 14.05 10.36 13.99
N GLN A 25 13.30 9.35 13.52
CA GLN A 25 12.75 8.28 14.37
C GLN A 25 12.68 6.99 13.56
N SER A 26 13.32 5.92 14.02
CA SER A 26 13.23 4.62 13.34
C SER A 26 11.86 3.97 13.53
N LEU A 27 11.54 3.02 12.65
CA LEU A 27 10.33 2.21 12.74
C LEU A 27 10.41 1.33 14.00
N ALA A 28 9.43 1.46 14.89
CA ALA A 28 9.28 0.54 16.02
C ALA A 28 8.52 -0.72 15.59
N ILE A 29 9.03 -1.88 15.93
CA ILE A 29 8.41 -3.18 15.65
C ILE A 29 8.11 -3.88 16.97
N MET A 30 6.87 -4.33 17.13
CA MET A 30 6.42 -5.06 18.31
C MET A 30 5.84 -6.41 17.84
N LEU A 31 6.11 -7.47 18.61
CA LEU A 31 5.66 -8.83 18.31
C LEU A 31 4.77 -9.32 19.45
N GLY A 32 3.50 -9.60 19.15
CA GLY A 32 2.52 -10.04 20.14
C GLY A 32 1.09 -9.74 19.70
N ASP A 33 0.13 -10.02 20.59
CA ASP A 33 -1.25 -9.58 20.40
C ASP A 33 -1.34 -8.05 20.46
N ALA A 34 -2.11 -7.45 19.56
CA ALA A 34 -2.16 -6.00 19.43
C ALA A 34 -2.66 -5.32 20.72
N VAL A 35 -3.65 -5.91 21.41
CA VAL A 35 -4.21 -5.32 22.65
C VAL A 35 -3.17 -5.36 23.75
N GLU A 36 -2.50 -6.50 23.96
CA GLU A 36 -1.43 -6.66 24.95
C GLU A 36 -0.27 -5.68 24.70
N ILE A 37 0.11 -5.49 23.44
CA ILE A 37 1.14 -4.50 23.08
C ILE A 37 0.68 -3.09 23.43
N PHE A 38 -0.57 -2.72 23.12
CA PHE A 38 -1.07 -1.39 23.48
C PHE A 38 -1.21 -1.21 25.00
N GLU A 39 -1.55 -2.25 25.76
CA GLU A 39 -1.53 -2.23 27.23
C GLU A 39 -0.14 -1.88 27.78
N GLN A 40 0.92 -2.48 27.23
CA GLN A 40 2.29 -2.14 27.61
C GLN A 40 2.67 -0.71 27.19
N LEU A 41 2.21 -0.26 26.01
CA LEU A 41 2.52 1.07 25.51
C LEU A 41 1.88 2.19 26.34
N ILE A 42 0.64 2.02 26.81
CA ILE A 42 -0.03 3.05 27.64
C ILE A 42 0.58 3.19 29.03
N GLN A 43 1.22 2.14 29.56
CA GLN A 43 1.98 2.23 30.82
C GLN A 43 3.24 3.08 30.66
N LYS A 44 3.83 3.08 29.46
CA LYS A 44 5.08 3.80 29.16
C LYS A 44 4.86 5.20 28.59
N TYR A 45 3.77 5.42 27.86
CA TYR A 45 3.51 6.64 27.12
C TYR A 45 2.10 7.16 27.37
N ASN A 46 1.95 8.49 27.48
CA ASN A 46 0.64 9.14 27.50
C ASN A 46 0.05 9.24 26.09
N ILE A 47 -0.46 8.13 25.58
CA ILE A 47 -1.05 8.04 24.24
C ILE A 47 -2.42 8.72 24.25
N LYS A 48 -2.62 9.71 23.36
CA LYS A 48 -3.92 10.39 23.18
C LYS A 48 -4.60 10.03 21.87
N ASN A 49 -3.81 9.75 20.84
CA ASN A 49 -4.30 9.48 19.50
C ASN A 49 -3.57 8.30 18.89
N VAL A 50 -4.30 7.45 18.19
CA VAL A 50 -3.77 6.39 17.33
C VAL A 50 -4.26 6.65 15.91
N TRP A 51 -3.39 6.45 14.93
CA TRP A 51 -3.70 6.61 13.52
C TRP A 51 -3.35 5.33 12.77
N SER A 52 -4.32 4.80 12.02
CA SER A 52 -4.11 3.70 11.07
C SER A 52 -5.10 3.83 9.93
N HIS A 53 -4.83 3.24 8.77
CA HIS A 53 -5.88 3.12 7.76
C HIS A 53 -6.92 2.08 8.20
N GLN A 54 -8.14 2.19 7.70
CA GLN A 54 -9.16 1.15 7.86
C GLN A 54 -8.67 -0.16 7.23
N GLU A 55 -8.67 -1.24 8.01
CA GLU A 55 -8.39 -2.59 7.49
C GLU A 55 -9.61 -3.13 6.73
N THR A 56 -9.43 -3.82 5.62
CA THR A 56 -10.56 -4.37 4.84
C THR A 56 -10.34 -5.83 4.46
N TRP A 57 -9.56 -6.53 5.29
CA TRP A 57 -9.22 -7.93 5.11
C TRP A 57 -10.34 -8.85 5.64
N ASN A 58 -9.99 -9.98 6.27
CA ASN A 58 -10.96 -10.99 6.70
C ASN A 58 -11.37 -10.86 8.18
N ASP A 59 -12.19 -11.80 8.65
CA ASP A 59 -12.81 -11.76 9.97
C ASP A 59 -11.81 -11.60 11.13
N TRP A 60 -10.67 -12.31 11.14
CA TRP A 60 -9.75 -12.19 12.30
C TRP A 60 -9.20 -10.76 12.46
N THR A 61 -8.94 -10.05 11.35
CA THR A 61 -8.51 -8.63 11.41
C THR A 61 -9.64 -7.72 11.89
N TYR A 62 -10.87 -8.04 11.49
CA TYR A 62 -12.06 -7.32 11.94
C TYR A 62 -12.29 -7.50 13.44
N GLN A 63 -12.18 -8.74 13.95
CA GLN A 63 -12.29 -9.03 15.38
C GLN A 63 -11.18 -8.34 16.18
N ARG A 64 -9.94 -8.29 15.66
CA ARG A 64 -8.84 -7.52 16.26
C ARG A 64 -9.21 -6.04 16.36
N ASP A 65 -9.70 -5.44 15.28
CA ASP A 65 -10.07 -4.03 15.26
C ASP A 65 -11.22 -3.73 16.24
N ILE A 66 -12.22 -4.61 16.38
CA ILE A 66 -13.28 -4.48 17.40
C ILE A 66 -12.69 -4.45 18.81
N LYS A 67 -11.77 -5.38 19.13
CA LYS A 67 -11.11 -5.43 20.45
C LYS A 67 -10.31 -4.15 20.72
N LEU A 68 -9.56 -3.68 19.73
CA LEU A 68 -8.79 -2.43 19.82
C LEU A 68 -9.68 -1.21 19.98
N GLU A 69 -10.81 -1.14 19.27
CA GLU A 69 -11.76 -0.03 19.39
C GLU A 69 -12.32 0.06 20.82
N LYS A 70 -12.73 -1.08 21.40
CA LYS A 70 -13.17 -1.15 22.79
C LYS A 70 -12.05 -0.72 23.75
N PHE A 71 -10.84 -1.25 23.54
CA PHE A 71 -9.67 -0.93 24.36
C PHE A 71 -9.34 0.58 24.34
N PHE A 72 -9.29 1.20 23.15
CA PHE A 72 -9.00 2.62 23.01
C PHE A 72 -10.08 3.49 23.63
N LYS A 73 -11.36 3.15 23.47
CA LYS A 73 -12.48 3.84 24.12
C LYS A 73 -12.36 3.81 25.65
N GLN A 74 -12.07 2.65 26.23
CA GLN A 74 -11.90 2.51 27.69
C GLN A 74 -10.73 3.33 28.24
N ASN A 75 -9.67 3.51 27.44
CA ASN A 75 -8.47 4.25 27.83
C ASN A 75 -8.49 5.73 27.39
N ASN A 76 -9.63 6.25 26.91
CA ASN A 76 -9.76 7.63 26.41
C ASN A 76 -8.74 7.98 25.29
N ILE A 77 -8.47 7.03 24.41
CA ILE A 77 -7.60 7.18 23.24
C ILE A 77 -8.48 7.37 22.00
N VAL A 78 -8.23 8.44 21.24
CA VAL A 78 -8.95 8.68 19.98
C VAL A 78 -8.27 7.89 18.86
N TRP A 79 -9.01 6.97 18.24
CA TRP A 79 -8.50 6.19 17.11
C TRP A 79 -9.02 6.75 15.77
N HIS A 80 -8.12 7.35 15.00
CA HIS A 80 -8.39 7.89 13.68
C HIS A 80 -8.16 6.83 12.61
N GLN A 81 -9.20 6.52 11.84
CA GLN A 81 -9.21 5.47 10.83
C GLN A 81 -9.62 6.00 9.44
N PRO A 82 -8.77 6.80 8.76
CA PRO A 82 -9.05 7.18 7.38
C PRO A 82 -9.07 5.96 6.45
N TYR A 83 -10.00 5.94 5.49
CA TYR A 83 -10.00 4.93 4.43
C TYR A 83 -8.94 5.28 3.37
N GLN A 84 -8.25 4.25 2.86
CA GLN A 84 -7.10 4.42 1.97
C GLN A 84 -7.40 4.05 0.50
N ASN A 85 -8.29 3.10 0.29
CA ASN A 85 -8.56 2.47 -0.99
C ASN A 85 -9.99 2.77 -1.47
N GLY A 86 -10.41 2.09 -2.53
CA GLY A 86 -11.78 2.18 -3.04
C GLY A 86 -12.81 1.46 -2.17
N VAL A 87 -12.41 0.72 -1.14
CA VAL A 87 -13.33 -0.02 -0.27
C VAL A 87 -13.77 0.91 0.84
N VAL A 88 -15.05 1.27 0.83
CA VAL A 88 -15.68 2.05 1.89
C VAL A 88 -16.45 1.09 2.79
N ARG A 89 -16.07 1.00 4.08
CA ARG A 89 -16.79 0.19 5.07
C ARG A 89 -18.22 0.72 5.25
N CYS A 90 -19.18 -0.18 5.44
CA CYS A 90 -20.58 0.14 5.73
C CYS A 90 -21.30 1.01 4.68
N LEU A 91 -21.00 0.83 3.40
CA LEU A 91 -21.82 1.45 2.34
C LEU A 91 -23.24 0.90 2.38
N ALA A 92 -24.22 1.79 2.59
CA ALA A 92 -25.63 1.44 2.54
C ALA A 92 -26.05 0.97 1.13
N ASP A 93 -25.46 1.57 0.10
CA ASP A 93 -25.74 1.27 -1.30
C ASP A 93 -24.51 1.54 -2.19
N ARG A 94 -24.42 0.83 -3.32
CA ARG A 94 -23.31 0.88 -4.27
C ARG A 94 -23.49 1.91 -5.38
N ASP A 95 -24.67 2.50 -5.55
CA ASP A 95 -24.93 3.44 -6.66
C ASP A 95 -23.95 4.64 -6.65
N ASN A 96 -23.60 5.12 -5.46
CA ASN A 96 -22.68 6.25 -5.30
C ASN A 96 -21.20 5.84 -5.18
N TRP A 97 -20.88 4.54 -5.17
CA TRP A 97 -19.51 4.07 -4.94
C TRP A 97 -18.52 4.62 -5.97
N ALA A 98 -18.90 4.61 -7.25
CA ALA A 98 -18.02 5.09 -8.33
C ALA A 98 -17.72 6.59 -8.17
N LEU A 99 -18.71 7.39 -7.77
CA LEU A 99 -18.53 8.81 -7.51
C LEU A 99 -17.57 9.05 -6.33
N LEU A 100 -17.78 8.36 -5.21
CA LEU A 100 -16.92 8.44 -4.03
C LEU A 100 -15.48 8.02 -4.33
N TRP A 101 -15.32 6.94 -5.09
CA TRP A 101 -14.02 6.48 -5.55
C TRP A 101 -13.31 7.56 -6.37
N HIS A 102 -13.99 8.16 -7.35
CA HIS A 102 -13.41 9.20 -8.21
C HIS A 102 -13.04 10.46 -7.44
N GLN A 103 -13.89 10.92 -6.53
CA GLN A 103 -13.60 12.04 -5.64
C GLN A 103 -12.31 11.77 -4.86
N ARG A 104 -12.21 10.61 -4.20
CA ARG A 104 -11.04 10.23 -3.40
C ARG A 104 -9.77 10.14 -4.21
N MET A 105 -9.80 9.54 -5.40
CA MET A 105 -8.60 9.41 -6.24
C MET A 105 -8.16 10.74 -6.88
N SER A 106 -9.07 11.71 -6.95
CA SER A 106 -8.80 13.05 -7.50
C SER A 106 -8.33 14.06 -6.45
N GLU A 107 -8.52 13.77 -5.16
CA GLU A 107 -7.99 14.60 -4.08
C GLU A 107 -6.47 14.77 -4.14
N LYS A 108 -5.99 15.90 -3.65
CA LYS A 108 -4.55 16.19 -3.56
C LYS A 108 -3.79 15.10 -2.78
N ILE A 109 -2.61 14.73 -3.27
CA ILE A 109 -1.67 13.86 -2.56
C ILE A 109 -1.09 14.65 -1.38
N ILE A 110 -1.14 14.04 -0.19
CA ILE A 110 -0.59 14.62 1.04
C ILE A 110 0.94 14.55 0.95
N ARG A 111 1.61 15.65 1.33
CA ARG A 111 3.07 15.69 1.38
C ARG A 111 3.59 14.82 2.52
N ALA A 112 4.67 14.09 2.26
CA ALA A 112 5.36 13.36 3.32
C ALA A 112 5.89 14.32 4.40
N PRO A 113 5.95 13.89 5.67
CA PRO A 113 6.59 14.66 6.72
C PRO A 113 8.07 14.87 6.42
N THR A 114 8.63 15.99 6.86
CA THR A 114 10.04 16.35 6.64
C THR A 114 10.93 16.09 7.86
N LYS A 115 10.33 15.91 9.03
CA LYS A 115 11.03 15.60 10.29
C LYS A 115 10.10 14.89 11.26
N LEU A 116 10.66 13.97 12.03
CA LEU A 116 10.02 13.29 13.14
C LEU A 116 10.73 13.67 14.44
N LYS A 117 9.96 13.69 15.53
CA LYS A 117 10.51 13.81 16.88
C LYS A 117 10.98 12.42 17.32
N PHE A 118 12.21 12.34 17.81
CA PHE A 118 12.72 11.13 18.43
C PHE A 118 11.97 10.84 19.74
N ILE A 119 11.53 9.59 19.91
CA ILE A 119 10.76 9.11 21.08
C ILE A 119 11.49 7.95 21.74
N CYS A 120 11.94 6.97 20.96
CA CYS A 120 12.62 5.79 21.48
C CYS A 120 13.45 5.10 20.41
N GLU A 121 14.45 4.35 20.85
CA GLU A 121 15.13 3.39 19.99
C GLU A 121 14.24 2.16 19.75
N ASN A 122 14.30 1.63 18.53
CA ASN A 122 13.61 0.40 18.22
C ASN A 122 14.33 -0.78 18.90
N GLN A 123 13.59 -1.54 19.72
CA GLN A 123 14.14 -2.65 20.48
C GLN A 123 14.18 -3.97 19.70
N ILE A 124 13.40 -4.11 18.61
CA ILE A 124 13.22 -5.37 17.90
C ILE A 124 13.49 -5.20 16.40
N LYS A 125 14.36 -6.05 15.85
CA LYS A 125 14.59 -6.14 14.40
C LYS A 125 13.40 -6.81 13.72
N ILE A 126 13.16 -6.51 12.44
CA ILE A 126 12.19 -7.25 11.62
C ILE A 126 12.51 -8.75 11.75
N PRO A 127 11.56 -9.60 12.18
CA PRO A 127 11.84 -11.03 12.33
C PRO A 127 12.22 -11.67 11.00
N THR A 128 12.92 -12.79 11.05
CA THR A 128 13.20 -13.54 9.83
C THR A 128 11.99 -14.38 9.45
N ALA A 129 11.92 -14.83 8.19
CA ALA A 129 10.82 -15.70 7.76
C ALA A 129 10.83 -17.02 8.55
N GLU A 130 12.02 -17.52 8.82
CA GLU A 130 12.30 -18.75 9.57
C GLU A 130 11.86 -18.62 11.02
N SER A 131 12.10 -17.47 11.67
CA SER A 131 11.67 -17.26 13.06
C SER A 131 10.14 -17.18 13.21
N LEU A 132 9.42 -16.98 12.10
CA LEU A 132 7.95 -17.03 12.04
C LEU A 132 7.43 -18.39 11.55
N GLY A 133 8.31 -19.38 11.34
CA GLY A 133 7.93 -20.71 10.84
C GLY A 133 7.46 -20.72 9.39
N LEU A 134 7.84 -19.72 8.58
CA LEU A 134 7.45 -19.67 7.17
C LEU A 134 8.41 -20.48 6.30
N GLU A 135 7.91 -21.57 5.73
CA GLU A 135 8.70 -22.48 4.90
C GLU A 135 9.18 -21.85 3.59
N TYR A 136 10.46 -22.08 3.27
CA TYR A 136 11.07 -21.64 2.03
C TYR A 136 10.38 -22.26 0.81
N ASP A 137 9.93 -21.41 -0.12
CA ASP A 137 9.08 -21.82 -1.25
C ASP A 137 9.80 -21.90 -2.61
N ASN A 138 11.13 -21.90 -2.62
CA ASN A 138 11.99 -21.98 -3.82
C ASN A 138 11.67 -20.93 -4.92
N CYS A 139 11.03 -19.81 -4.57
CA CYS A 139 10.62 -18.80 -5.55
C CYS A 139 11.72 -17.74 -5.81
N TYR A 140 12.75 -18.10 -6.55
CA TYR A 140 13.92 -17.22 -6.83
C TYR A 140 13.58 -15.94 -7.60
N LYS A 141 12.56 -15.98 -8.48
CA LYS A 141 12.14 -14.84 -9.32
C LYS A 141 11.03 -14.00 -8.68
N ARG A 142 10.90 -14.04 -7.34
CA ARG A 142 9.91 -13.23 -6.63
C ARG A 142 10.11 -11.74 -6.92
N GLN A 143 9.02 -11.00 -6.88
CA GLN A 143 9.08 -9.56 -6.92
C GLN A 143 9.69 -9.05 -5.61
N LYS A 144 10.48 -7.98 -5.69
CA LYS A 144 11.06 -7.33 -4.50
C LYS A 144 10.20 -6.17 -4.01
N GLY A 145 10.14 -5.98 -2.71
CA GLY A 145 9.45 -4.89 -2.02
C GLY A 145 10.11 -3.52 -2.22
N GLY A 146 9.55 -2.51 -1.56
CA GLY A 146 10.08 -1.14 -1.52
C GLY A 146 9.36 -0.15 -2.43
N ARG A 147 9.22 1.09 -1.94
CA ARG A 147 8.54 2.20 -2.64
C ARG A 147 9.36 2.69 -3.83
N ILE A 148 10.68 2.76 -3.71
CA ILE A 148 11.57 3.09 -4.82
C ILE A 148 11.31 2.13 -6.00
N ARG A 149 11.17 0.83 -5.72
CA ARG A 149 10.91 -0.17 -6.75
C ARG A 149 9.48 -0.09 -7.31
N ALA A 150 8.49 0.19 -6.45
CA ALA A 150 7.12 0.43 -6.88
C ALA A 150 7.03 1.57 -7.91
N LEU A 151 7.69 2.69 -7.63
CA LEU A 151 7.74 3.86 -8.52
C LEU A 151 8.41 3.54 -9.86
N ARG A 152 9.58 2.86 -9.83
CA ARG A 152 10.26 2.42 -11.06
C ARG A 152 9.39 1.49 -11.92
N ILE A 153 8.64 0.59 -11.29
CA ILE A 153 7.75 -0.34 -11.99
C ILE A 153 6.54 0.40 -12.59
N LEU A 154 5.97 1.36 -11.86
CA LEU A 154 4.90 2.23 -12.36
C LEU A 154 5.39 3.04 -13.56
N ASP A 155 6.53 3.72 -13.45
CA ASP A 155 7.09 4.53 -14.54
C ASP A 155 7.40 3.66 -15.76
N SER A 156 8.05 2.50 -15.57
CA SER A 156 8.30 1.57 -16.66
C SER A 156 6.99 1.14 -17.34
N PHE A 157 5.93 0.84 -16.58
CA PHE A 157 4.62 0.52 -17.12
C PHE A 157 4.01 1.67 -17.94
N LEU A 158 4.00 2.89 -17.39
CA LEU A 158 3.37 4.06 -18.00
C LEU A 158 4.11 4.59 -19.25
N TYR A 159 5.43 4.39 -19.33
CA TYR A 159 6.25 4.99 -20.37
C TYR A 159 6.89 3.99 -21.34
N GLN A 160 7.00 2.71 -20.99
CA GLN A 160 7.74 1.73 -21.80
C GLN A 160 6.95 0.44 -22.08
N ARG A 161 6.62 -0.33 -21.05
CA ARG A 161 6.15 -1.72 -21.21
C ARG A 161 4.63 -1.89 -21.24
N GLY A 162 3.87 -0.86 -20.88
CA GLY A 162 2.41 -0.91 -20.82
C GLY A 162 1.69 -0.76 -22.16
N CYS A 163 2.39 -0.46 -23.27
CA CYS A 163 1.76 -0.18 -24.57
C CYS A 163 0.82 -1.30 -25.05
N GLY A 164 1.20 -2.57 -24.79
CA GLY A 164 0.45 -3.76 -25.15
C GLY A 164 -0.62 -4.19 -24.13
N TYR A 165 -0.77 -3.49 -23.00
CA TYR A 165 -1.53 -3.94 -21.82
C TYR A 165 -2.92 -4.51 -22.16
N THR A 166 -3.70 -3.81 -22.97
CA THR A 166 -5.07 -4.22 -23.32
C THR A 166 -5.13 -5.61 -23.94
N LYS A 167 -4.19 -5.96 -24.82
CA LYS A 167 -4.18 -7.24 -25.54
C LYS A 167 -3.36 -8.29 -24.80
N GLU A 168 -2.24 -7.90 -24.23
CA GLU A 168 -1.24 -8.82 -23.68
C GLU A 168 -1.57 -9.30 -22.26
N MET A 169 -2.57 -8.70 -21.58
CA MET A 169 -2.95 -9.10 -20.23
C MET A 169 -3.60 -10.48 -20.14
N SER A 170 -4.18 -10.98 -21.24
CA SER A 170 -4.91 -12.26 -21.25
C SER A 170 -4.01 -13.48 -21.44
N SER A 171 -2.74 -13.29 -21.78
CA SER A 171 -1.78 -14.39 -21.93
C SER A 171 -0.79 -14.42 -20.77
N PRO A 172 -0.62 -15.55 -20.06
CA PRO A 172 0.31 -15.65 -18.94
C PRO A 172 1.77 -15.41 -19.37
N VAL A 173 2.10 -15.65 -20.64
CA VAL A 173 3.44 -15.43 -21.20
C VAL A 173 3.73 -13.94 -21.35
N THR A 174 2.78 -13.17 -21.89
CA THR A 174 2.97 -11.74 -22.17
C THR A 174 2.64 -10.85 -20.96
N ALA A 175 1.63 -11.23 -20.16
CA ALA A 175 1.16 -10.48 -19.00
C ALA A 175 2.25 -10.25 -17.95
N PHE A 176 3.21 -11.18 -17.84
CA PHE A 176 4.37 -11.01 -16.96
C PHE A 176 5.13 -9.70 -17.26
N LYS A 177 5.28 -9.36 -18.55
CA LYS A 177 6.01 -8.17 -19.00
C LYS A 177 5.12 -6.95 -19.26
N SER A 178 3.83 -7.13 -19.54
CA SER A 178 2.97 -6.05 -20.02
C SER A 178 1.99 -5.49 -18.97
N CYS A 179 1.61 -6.29 -17.97
CA CYS A 179 0.75 -5.84 -16.87
C CYS A 179 1.50 -4.96 -15.88
N SER A 180 0.80 -4.11 -15.12
CA SER A 180 1.41 -3.13 -14.22
C SER A 180 2.37 -3.69 -13.18
N ARG A 181 2.21 -4.97 -12.78
CA ARG A 181 2.98 -5.61 -11.69
C ARG A 181 2.90 -4.82 -10.37
N LEU A 182 1.84 -4.02 -10.17
CA LEU A 182 1.68 -3.17 -8.99
C LEU A 182 0.91 -3.81 -7.84
N SER A 183 0.26 -4.96 -8.08
CA SER A 183 -0.62 -5.59 -7.08
C SER A 183 0.01 -5.80 -5.70
N PRO A 184 1.25 -6.31 -5.52
CA PRO A 184 1.79 -6.48 -4.18
C PRO A 184 2.13 -5.14 -3.51
N TYR A 185 2.52 -4.11 -4.27
CA TYR A 185 2.78 -2.78 -3.70
C TYR A 185 1.48 -2.10 -3.24
N ILE A 186 0.39 -2.29 -3.98
CA ILE A 186 -0.94 -1.79 -3.58
C ILE A 186 -1.44 -2.54 -2.35
N ALA A 187 -1.32 -3.88 -2.34
CA ALA A 187 -1.78 -4.72 -1.24
C ALA A 187 -1.11 -4.37 0.10
N PHE A 188 0.19 -4.03 0.09
CA PHE A 188 0.93 -3.60 1.28
C PHE A 188 0.97 -2.07 1.48
N GLY A 189 0.22 -1.29 0.69
CA GLY A 189 0.15 0.17 0.85
C GLY A 189 1.45 0.93 0.55
N VAL A 190 2.41 0.31 -0.13
CA VAL A 190 3.74 0.85 -0.47
C VAL A 190 3.63 2.07 -1.42
N ILE A 191 2.62 2.04 -2.28
CA ILE A 191 2.25 3.14 -3.16
C ILE A 191 0.73 3.32 -3.09
N SER A 192 0.27 4.56 -2.97
CA SER A 192 -1.17 4.82 -2.87
C SER A 192 -1.86 4.65 -4.23
N LEU A 193 -3.10 4.14 -4.21
CA LEU A 193 -3.92 4.03 -5.42
C LEU A 193 -4.18 5.41 -6.05
N LYS A 194 -4.34 6.43 -5.22
CA LYS A 194 -4.44 7.85 -5.59
C LYS A 194 -3.23 8.30 -6.42
N GLU A 195 -2.02 8.00 -5.96
CA GLU A 195 -0.78 8.34 -6.69
C GLU A 195 -0.69 7.62 -8.04
N ILE A 196 -1.05 6.33 -8.10
CA ILE A 196 -1.09 5.57 -9.35
C ILE A 196 -2.10 6.18 -10.33
N TYR A 197 -3.32 6.44 -9.87
CA TYR A 197 -4.39 7.00 -10.68
C TYR A 197 -4.02 8.36 -11.27
N GLN A 198 -3.47 9.26 -10.44
CA GLN A 198 -3.08 10.60 -10.89
C GLN A 198 -1.93 10.55 -11.90
N LYS A 199 -0.89 9.74 -11.67
CA LYS A 199 0.21 9.55 -12.64
C LYS A 199 -0.29 8.94 -13.95
N ALA A 200 -1.18 7.95 -13.91
CA ALA A 200 -1.75 7.33 -15.11
C ALA A 200 -2.66 8.31 -15.89
N THR A 201 -3.44 9.12 -15.18
CA THR A 201 -4.30 10.15 -15.80
C THR A 201 -3.46 11.26 -16.43
N GLN A 202 -2.41 11.71 -15.74
CA GLN A 202 -1.43 12.65 -16.30
C GLN A 202 -0.79 12.08 -17.56
N ARG A 203 -0.33 10.82 -17.50
CA ARG A 203 0.26 10.15 -18.66
C ARG A 203 -0.71 10.06 -19.84
N GLU A 204 -1.98 9.74 -19.59
CA GLU A 204 -3.00 9.73 -20.64
C GLU A 204 -3.13 11.08 -21.34
N ARG A 205 -3.09 12.19 -20.59
CA ARG A 205 -3.13 13.57 -21.14
C ARG A 205 -1.89 13.87 -21.98
N GLU A 206 -0.70 13.56 -21.47
CA GLU A 206 0.57 13.73 -22.20
C GLU A 206 0.53 13.00 -23.55
N ILE A 207 0.03 11.77 -23.59
CA ILE A 207 -0.07 10.99 -24.84
C ILE A 207 -1.06 11.65 -25.82
N LYS A 208 -2.17 12.23 -25.33
CA LYS A 208 -3.14 12.96 -26.18
C LYS A 208 -2.50 14.19 -26.82
N GLU A 209 -1.67 14.92 -26.10
CA GLU A 209 -1.06 16.18 -26.54
C GLU A 209 0.21 15.98 -27.40
N SER A 210 0.92 14.86 -27.22
CA SER A 210 2.21 14.62 -27.89
C SER A 210 2.12 13.67 -29.11
N ARG A 211 3.19 13.68 -29.93
CA ARG A 211 3.41 12.75 -31.05
C ARG A 211 4.19 11.52 -30.60
N VAL A 212 3.53 10.62 -29.86
CA VAL A 212 4.13 9.36 -29.37
C VAL A 212 3.92 8.24 -30.39
N LYS A 213 4.96 7.43 -30.65
CA LYS A 213 4.84 6.20 -31.46
C LYS A 213 3.80 5.27 -30.83
N ASN A 214 2.97 4.62 -31.64
CA ASN A 214 1.86 3.76 -31.17
C ASN A 214 0.82 4.49 -30.29
N LYS A 215 0.58 5.78 -30.50
CA LYS A 215 -0.37 6.62 -29.74
C LYS A 215 -1.70 5.94 -29.42
N THR A 216 -2.37 5.36 -30.42
CA THR A 216 -3.66 4.67 -30.23
C THR A 216 -3.58 3.48 -29.28
N LYS A 217 -2.50 2.69 -29.36
CA LYS A 217 -2.28 1.56 -28.44
C LYS A 217 -2.03 2.06 -27.03
N TRP A 218 -1.21 3.09 -26.87
CA TRP A 218 -0.96 3.71 -25.56
C TRP A 218 -2.23 4.28 -24.92
N LEU A 219 -3.08 4.99 -25.68
CA LEU A 219 -4.36 5.48 -25.17
C LEU A 219 -5.30 4.33 -24.77
N SER A 220 -5.36 3.26 -25.57
CA SER A 220 -6.13 2.06 -25.21
C SER A 220 -5.62 1.43 -23.92
N ALA A 221 -4.30 1.29 -23.77
CA ALA A 221 -3.67 0.75 -22.57
C ALA A 221 -3.97 1.60 -21.33
N MET A 222 -3.86 2.94 -21.42
CA MET A 222 -4.14 3.83 -20.29
C MET A 222 -5.61 3.79 -19.88
N ARG A 223 -6.55 3.80 -20.83
CA ARG A 223 -7.99 3.67 -20.52
C ARG A 223 -8.31 2.34 -19.85
N SER A 224 -7.76 1.25 -20.38
CA SER A 224 -7.93 -0.10 -19.81
C SER A 224 -7.36 -0.16 -18.39
N PHE A 225 -6.16 0.38 -18.17
CA PHE A 225 -5.54 0.42 -16.85
C PHE A 225 -6.35 1.27 -15.85
N LEU A 226 -6.72 2.50 -16.21
CA LEU A 226 -7.52 3.40 -15.38
C LEU A 226 -8.90 2.81 -15.03
N SER A 227 -9.51 2.05 -15.94
CA SER A 227 -10.78 1.36 -15.67
C SER A 227 -10.66 0.28 -14.60
N ARG A 228 -9.48 -0.35 -14.48
CA ARG A 228 -9.21 -1.47 -13.56
C ARG A 228 -8.62 -1.04 -12.21
N LEU A 229 -8.36 0.24 -12.02
CA LEU A 229 -8.00 0.79 -10.70
C LEU A 229 -9.23 0.98 -9.81
N ARG A 230 -10.42 1.02 -10.42
CA ARG A 230 -11.71 1.14 -9.73
C ARG A 230 -12.03 -0.17 -9.04
#